data_AF-A0A953BRY4-F1
#
_entry.id   AF-A0A953BRY4-F1
#
_cell.length_a   1.000
_cell.length_b   1.000
_cell.length_c   1.000
_cell.angle_alpha   90.00
_cell.angle_beta   90.00
_cell.angle_gamma   90.00
#
_symmetry.space_group_name_H-M   'P 1'
#
loop_
_entity.id
_entity.type
_entity.pdbx_description
1 polymer ?
#
loop_
_entity_poly.entity_id
_entity_poly.type
_entity_poly.pdbx_seq_one_letter_code
_entity_poly.pdbx_strand_id
1 'polypeptide(L)'
;MGLFAFLRRILFGAPEDAADDGGSTAPRQSPPPQSPATARRRRTPLPPLRYGSKHPRTPAALEQVAERPYQFANLGPAGRFLDLSTDADLSRLEQLELPRLLTPADVAHWLNMPPGRLAWLSGRFEPQQRAASEKAAHYHYRWIRKRSGGMRLIEAPKVRLRQVQTRILREILDHVAAHDHAHGFVRDRSALTNAKPHVGSYVVLKLDLENFYASVRYSRVVAIFRALGFSRAAALWLARLTTSAAPASLSFPDRSPLGLLPYLPRHLPQGAPTSPALANLSAWSLDVRLTGLAKKYHATYTRYADDLTFSGSHRFAAALSEFIPLAEKIIRSERFKVNRAKRKVLRRSGRQTVTGVVTNARPNIAREDYDRLKAILHNCVRRGPSTQNHDSRKDFQAHLRGRVAHVRSVHPARGAKLLALYQRIDWKR
;
A
#
# COMPACT_ATOMS: atom_id res chain seq x y z
N MET A 1 1.76 43.09 -23.03
CA MET A 1 2.81 42.19 -22.53
C MET A 1 2.29 41.41 -21.33
N GLY A 2 1.75 40.21 -21.57
CA GLY A 2 0.96 39.48 -20.56
C GLY A 2 1.79 38.60 -19.63
N LEU A 3 1.31 38.45 -18.39
CA LEU A 3 1.80 37.59 -17.30
C LEU A 3 2.16 36.14 -17.73
N PHE A 4 1.60 35.67 -18.84
CA PHE A 4 1.90 34.38 -19.45
C PHE A 4 3.28 34.29 -20.13
N ALA A 5 3.82 35.41 -20.64
CA ALA A 5 5.16 35.47 -21.25
C ALA A 5 6.27 35.44 -20.17
N PHE A 6 6.01 36.02 -19.00
CA PHE A 6 6.93 36.04 -17.86
C PHE A 6 7.10 34.65 -17.22
N LEU A 7 6.00 33.90 -17.07
CA LEU A 7 6.03 32.54 -16.53
C LEU A 7 6.72 31.53 -17.47
N ARG A 8 6.70 31.77 -18.78
CA ARG A 8 7.35 30.88 -19.76
C ARG A 8 8.88 31.01 -19.75
N ARG A 9 9.41 32.21 -19.46
CA ARG A 9 10.85 32.52 -19.42
C ARG A 9 11.57 31.98 -18.16
N ILE A 10 10.86 31.86 -17.04
CA ILE A 10 11.39 31.33 -15.77
C ILE A 10 11.48 29.79 -15.78
N LEU A 11 10.56 29.11 -16.47
CA LEU A 11 10.47 27.65 -16.43
C LEU A 11 11.29 26.92 -17.50
N PHE A 12 11.67 27.60 -18.60
CA PHE A 12 12.23 26.89 -19.77
C PHE A 12 13.44 27.55 -20.46
N GLY A 13 13.95 28.68 -19.97
CA GLY A 13 15.05 29.40 -20.64
C GLY A 13 14.60 30.01 -21.99
N ALA A 14 15.26 31.08 -22.43
CA ALA A 14 14.99 31.66 -23.74
C ALA A 14 15.78 30.91 -24.82
N PRO A 15 15.20 30.63 -26.01
CA PRO A 15 16.01 30.35 -27.18
C PRO A 15 16.61 31.68 -27.67
N GLU A 16 17.89 31.69 -27.98
CA GLU A 16 18.53 32.77 -28.72
C GLU A 16 18.02 32.74 -30.17
N ASP A 17 17.63 33.92 -30.67
CA ASP A 17 17.21 34.14 -32.04
C ASP A 17 18.39 33.98 -33.01
N ALA A 18 18.13 33.34 -34.14
CA ALA A 18 19.07 33.20 -35.24
C ALA A 18 19.16 34.49 -36.06
N ALA A 19 20.39 34.86 -36.42
CA ALA A 19 20.69 35.67 -37.60
C ALA A 19 21.92 35.09 -38.32
N ASP A 20 21.65 34.65 -39.55
CA ASP A 20 22.46 34.48 -40.76
C ASP A 20 23.76 33.66 -40.91
N ASP A 21 23.73 32.99 -42.06
CA ASP A 21 24.76 32.59 -43.02
C ASP A 21 25.68 31.37 -42.85
N GLY A 22 25.71 30.57 -43.92
CA GLY A 22 26.82 29.68 -44.27
C GLY A 22 26.46 28.20 -44.35
N GLY A 23 26.09 27.72 -45.55
CA GLY A 23 25.78 26.32 -45.80
C GLY A 23 26.95 25.36 -45.57
N SER A 24 26.64 24.13 -45.13
CA SER A 24 27.43 22.94 -45.48
C SER A 24 26.70 21.64 -45.10
N THR A 25 26.81 20.69 -46.01
CA THR A 25 26.41 19.28 -46.08
C THR A 25 26.01 18.54 -44.78
N ALA A 26 24.83 17.91 -44.82
CA ALA A 26 24.28 17.05 -43.76
C ALA A 26 24.93 15.64 -43.71
N PRO A 27 25.32 15.13 -42.52
CA PRO A 27 25.50 13.70 -42.29
C PRO A 27 24.23 13.06 -41.70
N ARG A 28 23.88 11.87 -42.21
CA ARG A 28 22.74 11.04 -41.77
C ARG A 28 22.85 10.71 -40.27
N GLN A 29 21.87 11.13 -39.48
CA GLN A 29 21.74 10.73 -38.07
C GLN A 29 20.97 9.40 -37.96
N SER A 30 21.60 8.44 -37.28
CA SER A 30 21.07 7.14 -36.89
C SER A 30 19.82 7.26 -36.00
N PRO A 31 18.89 6.29 -36.05
CA PRO A 31 17.68 6.33 -35.21
C PRO A 31 18.02 6.27 -33.71
N PRO A 32 17.19 6.87 -32.85
CA PRO A 32 17.45 6.97 -31.42
C PRO A 32 17.46 5.58 -30.76
N PRO A 33 18.30 5.36 -29.73
CA PRO A 33 18.41 4.08 -29.06
C PRO A 33 17.10 3.73 -28.36
N GLN A 34 16.62 2.52 -28.61
CA GLN A 34 15.48 1.93 -27.92
C GLN A 34 15.81 1.84 -26.42
N SER A 35 14.94 2.41 -25.57
CA SER A 35 15.02 2.30 -24.12
C SER A 35 15.15 0.82 -23.72
N PRO A 36 16.16 0.43 -22.93
CA PRO A 36 16.34 -0.96 -22.55
C PRO A 36 15.12 -1.41 -21.74
N ALA A 37 14.48 -2.49 -22.20
CA ALA A 37 13.47 -3.20 -21.45
C ALA A 37 14.02 -3.50 -20.06
N THR A 38 13.40 -2.95 -19.02
CA THR A 38 13.79 -3.21 -17.63
C THR A 38 13.63 -4.71 -17.38
N ALA A 39 14.75 -5.42 -17.31
CA ALA A 39 14.77 -6.83 -16.95
C ALA A 39 13.94 -7.02 -15.68
N ARG A 40 12.94 -7.91 -15.73
CA ARG A 40 12.09 -8.23 -14.59
C ARG A 40 12.98 -8.79 -13.47
N ARG A 41 13.31 -7.94 -12.47
CA ARG A 41 14.04 -8.35 -11.27
C ARG A 41 13.28 -9.49 -10.58
N ARG A 42 13.96 -10.63 -10.38
CA ARG A 42 13.41 -11.78 -9.67
C ARG A 42 13.27 -11.40 -8.19
N ARG A 43 12.05 -11.44 -7.67
CA ARG A 43 11.73 -11.15 -6.27
C ARG A 43 11.76 -12.44 -5.47
N THR A 44 12.39 -12.40 -4.31
CA THR A 44 12.45 -13.55 -3.41
C THR A 44 11.28 -13.50 -2.43
N PRO A 45 10.54 -14.60 -2.22
CA PRO A 45 9.48 -14.67 -1.23
C PRO A 45 10.04 -14.60 0.18
N LEU A 46 9.32 -13.99 1.11
CA LEU A 46 9.68 -14.08 2.51
C LEU A 46 9.36 -15.49 3.03
N PRO A 47 10.26 -16.15 3.79
CA PRO A 47 9.83 -17.25 4.62
C PRO A 47 8.78 -16.74 5.62
N PRO A 48 7.85 -17.61 6.06
CA PRO A 48 6.82 -17.20 7.01
C PRO A 48 7.44 -16.52 8.21
N LEU A 49 6.86 -15.40 8.64
CA LEU A 49 7.16 -14.75 9.91
C LEU A 49 6.71 -15.68 11.04
N ARG A 50 7.42 -16.79 11.26
CA ARG A 50 7.21 -17.66 12.41
C ARG A 50 7.64 -16.85 13.61
N TYR A 51 6.70 -16.55 14.50
CA TYR A 51 6.96 -15.97 15.83
C TYR A 51 7.76 -16.93 16.76
N GLY A 52 8.51 -17.88 16.20
CA GLY A 52 9.26 -18.92 16.91
C GLY A 52 10.76 -18.67 16.86
N SER A 53 11.32 -18.41 18.05
CA SER A 53 12.70 -18.58 18.60
C SER A 53 13.99 -18.60 17.74
N LYS A 54 13.97 -18.66 16.41
CA LYS A 54 15.16 -18.82 15.54
C LYS A 54 15.62 -17.53 14.85
N HIS A 55 15.27 -16.35 15.36
CA HIS A 55 16.11 -15.20 15.05
C HIS A 55 17.40 -15.38 15.85
N PRO A 56 18.59 -15.16 15.25
CA PRO A 56 19.82 -15.07 16.03
C PRO A 56 19.57 -14.03 17.13
N ARG A 57 19.37 -14.52 18.36
CA ARG A 57 19.29 -13.66 19.54
C ARG A 57 20.74 -13.38 19.88
N THR A 58 21.12 -12.11 19.88
CA THR A 58 22.37 -11.70 20.54
C THR A 58 22.30 -12.25 21.97
N PRO A 59 23.27 -13.07 22.41
CA PRO A 59 23.35 -13.47 23.81
C PRO A 59 23.31 -12.22 24.69
N ALA A 60 22.54 -12.23 25.78
CA ALA A 60 22.41 -11.06 26.66
C ALA A 60 23.77 -10.53 27.18
N ALA A 61 24.78 -11.40 27.25
CA ALA A 61 26.16 -11.08 27.61
C ALA A 61 26.90 -10.21 26.58
N LEU A 62 26.50 -10.23 25.30
CA LEU A 62 27.11 -9.47 24.20
C LEU A 62 26.34 -8.19 23.85
N GLU A 63 25.17 -7.97 24.44
CA GLU A 63 24.36 -6.77 24.17
C GLU A 63 24.82 -5.56 25.01
N GLN A 64 25.53 -5.75 26.13
CA GLN A 64 25.87 -4.65 27.06
C GLN A 64 27.34 -4.27 27.03
N VAL A 65 27.65 -3.17 26.36
CA VAL A 65 29.00 -2.60 26.25
C VAL A 65 29.18 -1.39 27.17
N ALA A 66 30.41 -1.16 27.64
CA ALA A 66 30.72 -0.04 28.54
C ALA A 66 30.72 1.29 27.80
N GLU A 67 31.34 1.32 26.61
CA GLU A 67 31.40 2.50 25.75
C GLU A 67 30.22 2.56 24.78
N ARG A 68 29.96 3.74 24.23
CA ARG A 68 28.86 3.95 23.31
C ARG A 68 29.20 3.33 21.93
N PRO A 69 28.52 2.25 21.50
CA PRO A 69 28.90 1.52 20.29
C PRO A 69 28.59 2.29 19.00
N TYR A 70 27.55 3.12 19.02
CA TYR A 70 27.17 3.98 17.89
C TYR A 70 26.31 5.17 18.36
N GLN A 71 26.21 6.19 17.50
CA GLN A 71 25.38 7.36 17.77
C GLN A 71 23.91 6.96 17.97
N PHE A 72 23.31 7.43 19.07
CA PHE A 72 21.95 7.09 19.52
C PHE A 72 21.75 5.64 20.02
N ALA A 73 22.82 4.92 20.36
CA ALA A 73 22.70 3.69 21.15
C ALA A 73 21.87 3.93 22.42
N ASN A 74 21.00 2.97 22.74
CA ASN A 74 20.15 3.03 23.91
C ASN A 74 20.96 2.62 25.15
N LEU A 75 20.65 3.22 26.30
CA LEU A 75 21.12 2.70 27.57
C LEU A 75 20.29 1.46 27.93
N GLY A 76 20.98 0.42 28.36
CA GLY A 76 20.41 -0.76 28.97
C GLY A 76 20.33 -0.62 30.49
N PRO A 77 19.99 -1.72 31.20
CA PRO A 77 20.08 -1.79 32.64
C PRO A 77 21.51 -1.50 33.14
N ALA A 78 21.65 -1.00 34.37
CA ALA A 78 22.95 -0.70 35.00
C ALA A 78 23.83 0.34 34.25
N GLY A 79 23.24 1.20 33.42
CA GLY A 79 23.95 2.31 32.76
C GLY A 79 24.86 1.91 31.60
N ARG A 80 24.89 0.62 31.22
CA ARG A 80 25.66 0.12 30.06
C ARG A 80 24.92 0.41 28.75
N PHE A 81 25.64 0.59 27.65
CA PHE A 81 25.02 0.77 26.34
C PHE A 81 24.61 -0.56 25.72
N LEU A 82 23.49 -0.54 24.99
CA LEU A 82 23.04 -1.67 24.18
C LEU A 82 23.63 -1.60 22.77
N ASP A 83 24.49 -2.56 22.43
CA ASP A 83 24.92 -2.77 21.05
C ASP A 83 23.92 -3.68 20.31
N LEU A 84 23.04 -3.05 19.54
CA LEU A 84 22.02 -3.73 18.75
C LEU A 84 22.39 -3.82 17.26
N SER A 85 23.66 -3.55 16.90
CA SER A 85 24.12 -3.49 15.51
C SER A 85 24.68 -4.82 14.99
N THR A 86 25.05 -5.72 15.89
CA THR A 86 25.84 -6.94 15.62
C THR A 86 25.01 -8.13 15.11
N ASP A 87 23.68 -8.08 15.22
CA ASP A 87 22.78 -9.22 14.94
C ASP A 87 22.13 -9.18 13.55
N ALA A 88 22.81 -8.58 12.56
CA ALA A 88 22.39 -8.57 11.17
C ALA A 88 22.68 -9.92 10.47
N ASP A 89 21.79 -10.33 9.57
CA ASP A 89 21.99 -11.47 8.68
C ASP A 89 22.47 -10.95 7.33
N LEU A 90 23.80 -10.83 7.19
CA LEU A 90 24.43 -10.24 6.00
C LEU A 90 24.17 -11.07 4.74
N SER A 91 24.21 -12.40 4.86
CA SER A 91 23.92 -13.32 3.75
C SER A 91 22.51 -13.11 3.21
N ARG A 92 21.54 -12.87 4.09
CA ARG A 92 20.16 -12.61 3.68
C ARG A 92 19.95 -11.24 3.06
N LEU A 93 20.63 -10.20 3.56
CA LEU A 93 20.62 -8.89 2.91
C LEU A 93 21.16 -9.00 1.48
N GLU A 94 22.25 -9.73 1.29
CA GLU A 94 22.85 -9.97 -0.03
C GLU A 94 21.93 -10.76 -0.96
N GLN A 95 21.32 -11.86 -0.49
CA GLN A 95 20.34 -12.65 -1.25
C GLN A 95 19.12 -11.84 -1.72
N LEU A 96 18.75 -10.79 -0.98
CA LEU A 96 17.64 -9.91 -1.31
C LEU A 96 18.08 -8.62 -2.04
N GLU A 97 19.38 -8.47 -2.31
CA GLU A 97 19.99 -7.26 -2.88
C GLU A 97 19.66 -5.99 -2.07
N LEU A 98 19.70 -6.09 -0.74
CA LEU A 98 19.35 -5.02 0.20
C LEU A 98 20.58 -4.27 0.71
N PRO A 99 20.43 -2.97 1.07
CA PRO A 99 21.53 -2.20 1.63
C PRO A 99 21.98 -2.77 2.98
N ARG A 100 23.30 -2.76 3.21
CA ARG A 100 23.91 -3.17 4.48
C ARG A 100 23.79 -2.04 5.51
N LEU A 101 22.71 -2.05 6.28
CA LEU A 101 22.44 -1.05 7.32
C LEU A 101 22.52 -1.72 8.69
N LEU A 102 23.55 -1.39 9.48
CA LEU A 102 23.80 -1.98 10.80
C LEU A 102 23.49 -1.00 11.93
N THR A 103 23.70 0.29 11.70
CA THR A 103 23.54 1.35 12.71
C THR A 103 22.62 2.46 12.22
N PRO A 104 22.17 3.36 13.12
CA PRO A 104 21.43 4.56 12.72
C PRO A 104 22.26 5.50 11.84
N ALA A 105 23.59 5.50 12.00
CA ALA A 105 24.50 6.27 11.18
C ALA A 105 24.49 5.74 9.74
N ASP A 106 24.50 4.42 9.55
CA ASP A 106 24.40 3.81 8.21
C ASP A 106 23.07 4.17 7.54
N VAL A 107 21.96 4.14 8.28
CA VAL A 107 20.64 4.56 7.76
C VAL A 107 20.67 6.03 7.35
N ALA A 108 21.30 6.91 8.14
CA ALA A 108 21.40 8.34 7.85
C ALA A 108 22.26 8.58 6.60
N HIS A 109 23.43 7.94 6.53
CA HIS A 109 24.33 7.99 5.39
C HIS A 109 23.65 7.48 4.12
N TRP A 110 23.02 6.29 4.19
CA TRP A 110 22.26 5.73 3.07
C TRP A 110 21.18 6.68 2.61
N LEU A 111 20.42 7.32 3.51
CA LEU A 111 19.39 8.33 3.17
C LEU A 111 19.94 9.69 2.72
N ASN A 112 21.26 9.87 2.66
CA ASN A 112 21.94 11.14 2.36
C ASN A 112 21.50 12.29 3.28
N MET A 113 21.50 12.05 4.59
CA MET A 113 21.17 13.09 5.58
C MET A 113 21.98 13.01 6.87
N PRO A 114 22.12 14.13 7.61
CA PRO A 114 22.75 14.11 8.92
C PRO A 114 21.98 13.24 9.94
N PRO A 115 22.66 12.54 10.86
CA PRO A 115 22.02 11.70 11.88
C PRO A 115 21.00 12.46 12.76
N GLY A 116 21.23 13.75 13.04
CA GLY A 116 20.27 14.59 13.76
C GLY A 116 18.94 14.76 13.02
N ARG A 117 18.97 14.89 11.68
CA ARG A 117 17.77 14.97 10.84
C ARG A 117 17.01 13.65 10.83
N LEU A 118 17.73 12.53 10.79
CA LEU A 118 17.15 11.19 10.92
C LEU A 118 16.44 11.04 12.28
N ALA A 119 17.11 11.44 13.38
CA ALA A 119 16.56 11.38 14.73
C ALA A 119 15.27 12.20 14.85
N TRP A 120 15.24 13.41 14.29
CA TRP A 120 14.06 14.26 14.21
C TRP A 120 12.91 13.60 13.42
N LEU A 121 13.17 13.06 12.22
CA LEU A 121 12.15 12.38 11.40
C LEU A 121 11.57 11.12 12.05
N SER A 122 12.39 10.39 12.80
CA SER A 122 12.01 9.16 13.49
C SER A 122 11.24 9.39 14.81
N GLY A 123 11.13 10.64 15.26
CA GLY A 123 10.60 10.99 16.58
C GLY A 123 11.42 10.32 17.71
N ARG A 124 12.75 10.22 17.55
CA ARG A 124 13.61 9.48 18.51
C ARG A 124 13.53 10.03 19.93
N PHE A 125 13.35 11.35 20.04
CA PHE A 125 13.33 12.09 21.30
C PHE A 125 11.91 12.37 21.81
N GLU A 126 10.87 11.85 21.17
CA GLU A 126 9.49 12.02 21.63
C GLU A 126 9.23 11.12 22.85
N PRO A 127 8.99 11.69 24.05
CA PRO A 127 8.90 10.91 25.29
C PRO A 127 7.79 9.85 25.25
N GLN A 128 6.65 10.18 24.63
CA GLN A 128 5.51 9.26 24.47
C GLN A 128 5.43 8.61 23.07
N GLN A 129 6.50 8.71 22.26
CA GLN A 129 6.55 8.23 20.87
C GLN A 129 5.42 8.75 19.97
N ARG A 130 4.79 9.87 20.37
CA ARG A 130 3.75 10.61 19.66
C ARG A 130 4.10 12.10 19.69
N ALA A 131 3.76 12.80 18.61
CA ALA A 131 3.94 14.25 18.54
C ALA A 131 2.93 14.97 19.45
N ALA A 132 3.35 16.10 20.03
CA ALA A 132 2.50 16.94 20.86
C ALA A 132 1.34 17.58 20.04
N SER A 133 1.59 17.91 18.77
CA SER A 133 0.60 18.50 17.88
C SER A 133 0.70 18.02 16.44
N GLU A 134 -0.35 18.22 15.66
CA GLU A 134 -0.34 17.97 14.21
C GLU A 134 0.72 18.78 13.47
N LYS A 135 1.02 20.01 13.94
CA LYS A 135 2.08 20.85 13.37
C LYS A 135 3.46 20.22 13.59
N ALA A 136 3.70 19.70 14.80
CA ALA A 136 4.95 19.02 15.16
C ALA A 136 5.11 17.64 14.51
N ALA A 137 4.01 16.98 14.16
CA ALA A 137 4.03 15.66 13.53
C ALA A 137 4.59 15.69 12.08
N HIS A 138 5.05 14.55 11.59
CA HIS A 138 5.56 14.39 10.21
C HIS A 138 4.48 14.00 9.18
N TYR A 139 3.21 14.07 9.57
CA TYR A 139 2.05 13.70 8.74
C TYR A 139 1.00 14.80 8.76
N HIS A 140 0.20 14.84 7.71
CA HIS A 140 -1.08 15.55 7.66
C HIS A 140 -2.21 14.57 7.97
N TYR A 141 -3.11 14.97 8.86
CA TYR A 141 -4.22 14.15 9.31
C TYR A 141 -5.53 14.63 8.71
N ARG A 142 -6.36 13.69 8.23
CA ARG A 142 -7.71 14.02 7.76
C ARG A 142 -8.66 12.86 7.99
N TRP A 143 -9.80 13.14 8.59
CA TRP A 143 -10.88 12.17 8.70
C TRP A 143 -11.75 12.15 7.43
N ILE A 144 -12.05 10.95 6.93
CA ILE A 144 -12.91 10.73 5.77
C ILE A 144 -14.02 9.74 6.14
N ARG A 145 -15.25 10.03 5.74
CA ARG A 145 -16.37 9.09 5.89
C ARG A 145 -16.19 7.87 5.00
N LYS A 146 -16.34 6.68 5.58
CA LYS A 146 -16.36 5.41 4.82
C LYS A 146 -17.72 5.27 4.14
N ARG A 147 -17.74 4.62 2.96
CA ARG A 147 -19.00 4.30 2.25
C ARG A 147 -19.94 3.43 3.07
N SER A 148 -19.39 2.58 3.94
CA SER A 148 -20.13 1.68 4.82
C SER A 148 -20.55 2.32 6.15
N GLY A 149 -20.38 3.64 6.31
CA GLY A 149 -20.49 4.32 7.61
C GLY A 149 -19.19 4.27 8.43
N GLY A 150 -19.08 5.21 9.38
CA GLY A 150 -17.89 5.43 10.22
C GLY A 150 -16.81 6.29 9.57
N MET A 151 -15.74 6.56 10.32
CA MET A 151 -14.63 7.42 9.90
C MET A 151 -13.35 6.62 9.61
N ARG A 152 -12.54 7.15 8.69
CA ARG A 152 -11.19 6.66 8.36
C ARG A 152 -10.22 7.82 8.55
N LEU A 153 -9.19 7.61 9.37
CA LEU A 153 -8.08 8.54 9.45
C LEU A 153 -7.17 8.33 8.23
N ILE A 154 -6.88 9.42 7.51
CA ILE A 154 -5.84 9.48 6.51
C ILE A 154 -4.64 10.19 7.12
N GLU A 155 -3.47 9.58 6.97
CA GLU A 155 -2.19 10.06 7.48
C GLU A 155 -1.23 10.17 6.29
N ALA A 156 -1.20 11.36 5.69
CA ALA A 156 -0.36 11.64 4.53
C ALA A 156 1.00 12.18 5.00
N PRO A 157 2.13 11.50 4.73
CA PRO A 157 3.44 11.98 5.15
C PRO A 157 3.77 13.33 4.51
N LYS A 158 4.36 14.24 5.29
CA LYS A 158 4.93 15.50 4.79
C LYS A 158 6.07 15.19 3.81
N VAL A 159 6.38 16.14 2.93
CA VAL A 159 7.29 15.97 1.77
C VAL A 159 8.59 15.24 2.12
N ARG A 160 9.30 15.68 3.17
CA ARG A 160 10.59 15.08 3.58
C ARG A 160 10.44 13.61 3.99
N LEU A 161 9.46 13.29 4.83
CA LEU A 161 9.22 11.90 5.25
C LEU A 161 8.74 11.05 4.07
N ARG A 162 7.91 11.61 3.18
CA ARG A 162 7.44 10.93 1.97
C ARG A 162 8.61 10.53 1.06
N GLN A 163 9.62 11.39 0.89
CA GLN A 163 10.83 11.07 0.11
C GLN A 163 11.60 9.89 0.72
N VAL A 164 11.83 9.92 2.04
CA VAL A 164 12.47 8.83 2.78
C VAL A 164 11.71 7.52 2.63
N GLN A 165 10.39 7.54 2.86
CA GLN A 165 9.55 6.36 2.73
C GLN A 165 9.49 5.85 1.28
N THR A 166 9.52 6.74 0.29
CA THR A 166 9.58 6.33 -1.13
C THR A 166 10.88 5.60 -1.44
N ARG A 167 12.00 6.06 -0.86
CA ARG A 167 13.29 5.38 -1.00
C ARG A 167 13.29 4.00 -0.34
N ILE A 168 12.80 3.91 0.91
CA ILE A 168 12.59 2.62 1.62
C ILE A 168 11.71 1.69 0.80
N LEU A 169 10.63 2.20 0.20
CA LEU A 169 9.78 1.38 -0.67
C LEU A 169 10.57 0.83 -1.85
N ARG A 170 11.29 1.67 -2.60
CA ARG A 170 11.95 1.28 -3.86
C ARG A 170 13.17 0.40 -3.67
N GLU A 171 14.03 0.73 -2.71
CA GLU A 171 15.34 0.10 -2.50
C GLU A 171 15.29 -1.02 -1.45
N ILE A 172 14.20 -1.16 -0.70
CA ILE A 172 14.04 -2.25 0.30
C ILE A 172 12.79 -3.07 0.03
N LEU A 173 11.60 -2.47 0.16
CA LEU A 173 10.35 -3.24 0.20
C LEU A 173 9.95 -3.81 -1.18
N ASP A 174 10.31 -3.14 -2.28
CA ASP A 174 10.02 -3.58 -3.64
C ASP A 174 10.89 -4.76 -4.11
N HIS A 175 11.94 -5.10 -3.36
CA HIS A 175 12.77 -6.29 -3.59
C HIS A 175 12.12 -7.55 -3.03
N VAL A 176 11.14 -7.39 -2.14
CA VAL A 176 10.51 -8.46 -1.39
C VAL A 176 9.16 -8.80 -2.00
N ALA A 177 8.95 -10.07 -2.37
CA ALA A 177 7.65 -10.50 -2.87
C ALA A 177 6.59 -10.51 -1.76
N ALA A 178 5.38 -10.08 -2.11
CA ALA A 178 4.18 -10.36 -1.30
C ALA A 178 3.71 -11.80 -1.55
N HIS A 179 2.86 -12.33 -0.66
CA HIS A 179 2.35 -13.69 -0.80
C HIS A 179 1.56 -13.86 -2.11
N ASP A 180 1.62 -15.03 -2.74
CA ASP A 180 1.07 -15.24 -4.09
C ASP A 180 -0.44 -14.96 -4.20
N HIS A 181 -1.17 -15.25 -3.12
CA HIS A 181 -2.61 -14.99 -2.99
C HIS A 181 -2.94 -13.55 -2.57
N ALA A 182 -1.95 -12.67 -2.36
CA ALA A 182 -2.15 -11.26 -2.13
C ALA A 182 -2.20 -10.50 -3.48
N HIS A 183 -3.32 -9.81 -3.73
CA HIS A 183 -3.54 -9.02 -4.94
C HIS A 183 -3.58 -7.51 -4.67
N GLY A 184 -3.92 -7.10 -3.45
CA GLY A 184 -4.00 -5.68 -3.09
C GLY A 184 -2.61 -5.05 -3.04
N PHE A 185 -2.39 -3.96 -3.79
CA PHE A 185 -1.12 -3.22 -3.82
C PHE A 185 0.09 -4.05 -4.28
N VAL A 186 -0.13 -5.11 -5.04
CA VAL A 186 0.94 -5.93 -5.63
C VAL A 186 1.08 -5.56 -7.11
N ARG A 187 2.32 -5.36 -7.57
CA ARG A 187 2.62 -5.08 -8.97
C ARG A 187 2.06 -6.18 -9.87
N ASP A 188 1.51 -5.80 -11.02
CA ASP A 188 0.84 -6.71 -11.98
C ASP A 188 -0.40 -7.45 -11.43
N ARG A 189 -0.88 -7.09 -10.23
CA ARG A 189 -2.16 -7.54 -9.67
C ARG A 189 -3.16 -6.39 -9.67
N SER A 190 -4.43 -6.76 -9.68
CA SER A 190 -5.57 -5.83 -9.70
C SER A 190 -6.81 -6.48 -9.10
N ALA A 191 -7.85 -5.67 -8.87
CA ALA A 191 -9.18 -6.15 -8.49
C ALA A 191 -9.70 -7.25 -9.45
N LEU A 192 -9.37 -7.15 -10.74
CA LEU A 192 -9.73 -8.18 -11.70
C LEU A 192 -8.97 -9.49 -11.46
N THR A 193 -7.65 -9.43 -11.27
CA THR A 193 -6.85 -10.64 -10.97
C THR A 193 -7.28 -11.29 -9.66
N ASN A 194 -7.77 -10.51 -8.69
CA ASN A 194 -8.29 -11.00 -7.42
C ASN A 194 -9.66 -11.69 -7.60
N ALA A 195 -10.50 -11.16 -8.48
CA ALA A 195 -11.83 -11.70 -8.74
C ALA A 195 -11.83 -12.95 -9.63
N LYS A 196 -10.90 -13.04 -10.59
CA LYS A 196 -10.82 -14.14 -11.58
C LYS A 196 -10.83 -15.55 -10.97
N PRO A 197 -10.07 -15.87 -9.90
CA PRO A 197 -10.07 -17.20 -9.29
C PRO A 197 -11.43 -17.63 -8.72
N HIS A 198 -12.34 -16.69 -8.45
CA HIS A 198 -13.64 -16.97 -7.83
C HIS A 198 -14.79 -17.07 -8.83
N VAL A 199 -14.50 -16.94 -10.14
CA VAL A 199 -15.53 -16.97 -11.18
C VAL A 199 -16.24 -18.33 -11.22
N GLY A 200 -17.57 -18.32 -11.37
CA GLY A 200 -18.35 -19.56 -11.49
C GLY A 200 -18.54 -20.35 -10.18
N SER A 201 -18.06 -19.82 -9.05
CA SER A 201 -18.11 -20.54 -7.77
C SER A 201 -19.55 -20.67 -7.24
N TYR A 202 -19.87 -21.82 -6.64
CA TYR A 202 -21.18 -22.05 -6.04
C TYR A 202 -21.47 -21.11 -4.86
N VAL A 203 -20.43 -20.81 -4.07
CA VAL A 203 -20.47 -19.85 -2.97
C VAL A 203 -19.20 -19.01 -2.92
N VAL A 204 -19.33 -17.76 -2.51
CA VAL A 204 -18.22 -16.86 -2.18
C VAL A 204 -18.41 -16.35 -0.76
N LEU A 205 -17.46 -16.65 0.12
CA LEU A 205 -17.36 -16.11 1.47
C LEU A 205 -16.38 -14.92 1.45
N LYS A 206 -16.82 -13.79 2.01
CA LYS A 206 -16.01 -12.61 2.21
C LYS A 206 -15.85 -12.30 3.68
N LEU A 207 -14.61 -12.14 4.12
CA LEU A 207 -14.25 -11.63 5.45
C LEU A 207 -13.46 -10.33 5.29
N ASP A 208 -13.65 -9.39 6.19
CA ASP A 208 -12.95 -8.09 6.19
C ASP A 208 -12.18 -7.95 7.50
N LEU A 209 -10.95 -7.45 7.45
CA LEU A 209 -10.14 -7.21 8.64
C LEU A 209 -10.44 -5.83 9.24
N GLU A 210 -10.83 -5.80 10.50
CA GLU A 210 -11.08 -4.56 11.23
C GLU A 210 -9.78 -3.78 11.42
N ASN A 211 -9.80 -2.49 11.07
CA ASN A 211 -8.69 -1.55 11.29
C ASN A 211 -7.32 -2.05 10.80
N PHE A 212 -7.30 -2.83 9.70
CA PHE A 212 -6.12 -3.58 9.20
C PHE A 212 -4.77 -2.84 9.34
N TYR A 213 -4.67 -1.63 8.80
CA TYR A 213 -3.45 -0.81 8.90
C TYR A 213 -3.08 -0.43 10.34
N ALA A 214 -4.06 0.02 11.13
CA ALA A 214 -3.86 0.38 12.53
C ALA A 214 -3.55 -0.85 13.42
N SER A 215 -3.98 -2.05 13.02
CA SER A 215 -3.64 -3.30 13.69
C SER A 215 -2.18 -3.74 13.49
N VAL A 216 -1.50 -3.25 12.45
CA VAL A 216 -0.07 -3.53 12.23
C VAL A 216 0.76 -2.58 13.08
N ARG A 217 1.16 -3.06 14.27
CA ARG A 217 1.92 -2.30 15.25
C ARG A 217 3.41 -2.18 14.92
N TYR A 218 4.05 -1.19 15.51
CA TYR A 218 5.49 -0.94 15.41
C TYR A 218 6.34 -2.20 15.59
N SER A 219 6.10 -3.00 16.62
CA SER A 219 6.85 -4.24 16.88
C SER A 219 6.78 -5.25 15.73
N ARG A 220 5.65 -5.31 15.02
CA ARG A 220 5.48 -6.17 13.85
C ARG A 220 6.28 -5.65 12.65
N VAL A 221 6.34 -4.33 12.48
CA VAL A 221 7.16 -3.70 11.44
C VAL A 221 8.65 -3.90 11.72
N VAL A 222 9.09 -3.79 12.98
CA VAL A 222 10.46 -4.14 13.39
C VAL A 222 10.75 -5.60 13.05
N ALA A 223 9.86 -6.52 13.39
CA ALA A 223 10.03 -7.95 13.08
C ALA A 223 10.14 -8.21 11.56
N ILE A 224 9.41 -7.47 10.72
CA ILE A 224 9.55 -7.56 9.26
C ILE A 224 10.98 -7.17 8.84
N PHE A 225 11.49 -6.01 9.27
CA PHE A 225 12.85 -5.60 8.91
C PHE A 225 13.92 -6.55 9.48
N ARG A 226 13.74 -7.08 10.70
CA ARG A 226 14.60 -8.16 11.23
C ARG A 226 14.58 -9.40 10.35
N ALA A 227 13.40 -9.81 9.89
CA ALA A 227 13.24 -10.94 8.98
C ALA A 227 13.77 -10.66 7.56
N LEU A 228 14.11 -9.42 7.22
CA LEU A 228 14.85 -9.10 5.98
C LEU A 228 16.37 -9.18 6.17
N GLY A 229 16.85 -9.33 7.40
CA GLY A 229 18.27 -9.45 7.73
C GLY A 229 18.90 -8.19 8.32
N PHE A 230 18.16 -7.07 8.42
CA PHE A 230 18.66 -5.86 9.07
C PHE A 230 18.95 -6.10 10.56
N SER A 231 20.02 -5.48 11.08
CA SER A 231 20.32 -5.44 12.52
C SER A 231 19.13 -4.90 13.33
N ARG A 232 19.10 -5.18 14.64
CA ARG A 232 18.06 -4.66 15.51
C ARG A 232 18.08 -3.14 15.61
N ALA A 233 19.26 -2.53 15.61
CA ALA A 233 19.39 -1.09 15.52
C ALA A 233 18.72 -0.56 14.23
N ALA A 234 19.12 -1.01 13.04
CA ALA A 234 18.56 -0.52 11.79
C ALA A 234 17.05 -0.78 11.66
N ALA A 235 16.57 -1.96 12.07
CA ALA A 235 15.16 -2.33 12.02
C ALA A 235 14.27 -1.41 12.87
N LEU A 236 14.73 -0.98 14.06
CA LEU A 236 14.00 -0.02 14.90
C LEU A 236 13.87 1.33 14.20
N TRP A 237 14.93 1.82 13.57
CA TRP A 237 14.94 3.11 12.89
C TRP A 237 14.08 3.11 11.62
N LEU A 238 14.20 2.07 10.79
CA LEU A 238 13.34 1.88 9.62
C LEU A 238 11.86 1.80 10.03
N ALA A 239 11.54 1.04 11.07
CA ALA A 239 10.17 0.96 11.58
C ALA A 239 9.64 2.30 12.10
N ARG A 240 10.49 3.14 12.72
CA ARG A 240 10.10 4.49 13.18
C ARG A 240 9.76 5.40 12.00
N LEU A 241 10.53 5.32 10.92
CA LEU A 241 10.30 6.10 9.70
C LEU A 241 9.04 5.66 8.95
N THR A 242 8.60 4.40 9.10
CA THR A 242 7.45 3.86 8.34
C THR A 242 6.19 3.67 9.18
N THR A 243 6.19 4.08 10.44
CA THR A 243 5.02 4.05 11.32
C THR A 243 4.67 5.43 11.85
N SER A 244 3.42 5.59 12.31
CA SER A 244 2.88 6.83 12.85
C SER A 244 2.08 6.54 14.12
N ALA A 245 1.95 7.54 14.99
CA ALA A 245 1.02 7.55 16.11
C ALA A 245 0.23 8.87 16.04
N ALA A 246 -1.07 8.81 16.33
CA ALA A 246 -1.91 9.99 16.35
C ALA A 246 -1.34 11.03 17.35
N PRO A 247 -1.19 12.31 16.96
CA PRO A 247 -0.65 13.33 17.83
C PRO A 247 -1.65 13.64 18.95
N ALA A 248 -1.15 14.14 20.09
CA ALA A 248 -1.98 14.41 21.26
C ALA A 248 -3.09 15.43 20.98
N SER A 249 -2.87 16.35 20.04
CA SER A 249 -3.87 17.35 19.64
C SER A 249 -4.97 16.82 18.71
N LEU A 250 -4.83 15.62 18.13
CA LEU A 250 -5.82 15.11 17.17
C LEU A 250 -7.06 14.64 17.92
N SER A 251 -8.22 15.19 17.56
CA SER A 251 -9.52 14.74 18.06
C SER A 251 -10.27 13.90 17.02
N PHE A 252 -11.11 12.98 17.49
CA PHE A 252 -12.07 12.31 16.62
C PHE A 252 -13.21 13.30 16.26
N PRO A 253 -13.84 13.19 15.06
CA PRO A 253 -14.85 14.17 14.62
C PRO A 253 -16.08 14.31 15.53
N ASP A 254 -16.49 13.25 16.21
CA ASP A 254 -17.57 13.28 17.22
C ASP A 254 -17.06 13.57 18.65
N ARG A 255 -15.78 13.91 18.80
CA ARG A 255 -15.05 14.12 20.07
C ARG A 255 -15.01 12.91 21.00
N SER A 256 -15.45 11.72 20.56
CA SER A 256 -15.30 10.48 21.33
C SER A 256 -13.83 10.04 21.37
N PRO A 257 -13.27 9.74 22.56
CA PRO A 257 -11.92 9.23 22.66
C PRO A 257 -11.79 7.81 22.07
N LEU A 258 -12.89 7.05 22.00
CA LEU A 258 -12.89 5.65 21.56
C LEU A 258 -12.46 5.51 20.09
N GLY A 259 -12.82 6.47 19.24
CA GLY A 259 -12.49 6.46 17.82
C GLY A 259 -11.00 6.63 17.52
N LEU A 260 -10.24 7.18 18.47
CA LEU A 260 -8.78 7.37 18.37
C LEU A 260 -7.96 6.17 18.86
N LEU A 261 -8.53 5.31 19.71
CA LEU A 261 -7.81 4.20 20.34
C LEU A 261 -6.98 3.34 19.37
N PRO A 262 -7.45 3.00 18.15
CA PRO A 262 -6.65 2.23 17.21
C PRO A 262 -5.35 2.95 16.79
N TYR A 263 -5.34 4.29 16.81
CA TYR A 263 -4.30 5.13 16.25
C TYR A 263 -3.33 5.69 17.31
N LEU A 264 -3.63 5.54 18.61
CA LEU A 264 -2.74 6.02 19.69
C LEU A 264 -1.39 5.29 19.71
N PRO A 265 -1.32 3.94 19.63
CA PRO A 265 -0.05 3.24 19.50
C PRO A 265 0.50 3.37 18.09
N ARG A 266 1.84 3.34 17.94
CA ARG A 266 2.48 3.36 16.62
C ARG A 266 2.01 2.22 15.74
N HIS A 267 1.56 2.57 14.53
CA HIS A 267 0.94 1.67 13.57
C HIS A 267 1.29 2.06 12.12
N LEU A 268 0.85 1.29 11.13
CA LEU A 268 1.01 1.67 9.73
C LEU A 268 0.02 2.79 9.33
N PRO A 269 0.51 3.97 8.92
CA PRO A 269 -0.36 5.07 8.55
C PRO A 269 -1.09 4.83 7.22
N GLN A 270 -2.35 5.22 7.15
CA GLN A 270 -3.15 5.16 5.90
C GLN A 270 -2.85 6.37 5.01
N GLY A 271 -1.83 6.25 4.16
CA GLY A 271 -1.41 7.32 3.24
C GLY A 271 0.08 7.34 2.95
N ALA A 272 0.90 6.64 3.74
CA ALA A 272 2.32 6.50 3.47
C ALA A 272 2.60 5.52 2.32
N PRO A 273 3.61 5.79 1.47
CA PRO A 273 3.97 4.93 0.35
C PRO A 273 4.46 3.54 0.78
N THR A 274 5.06 3.39 1.96
CA THR A 274 5.55 2.09 2.49
C THR A 274 4.46 1.22 3.07
N SER A 275 3.37 1.81 3.57
CA SER A 275 2.34 1.09 4.32
C SER A 275 1.71 -0.07 3.55
N PRO A 276 1.37 0.05 2.25
CA PRO A 276 0.78 -1.07 1.51
C PRO A 276 1.70 -2.30 1.41
N ALA A 277 2.99 -2.09 1.15
CA ALA A 277 3.97 -3.17 1.09
C ALA A 277 4.14 -3.82 2.47
N LEU A 278 4.36 -3.02 3.52
CA LEU A 278 4.49 -3.53 4.90
C LEU A 278 3.23 -4.25 5.37
N ALA A 279 2.04 -3.78 5.00
CA ALA A 279 0.78 -4.43 5.33
C ALA A 279 0.69 -5.82 4.70
N ASN A 280 1.10 -5.98 3.42
CA ASN A 280 1.17 -7.28 2.77
C ASN A 280 2.18 -8.22 3.44
N LEU A 281 3.40 -7.73 3.74
CA LEU A 281 4.41 -8.55 4.43
C LEU A 281 3.94 -8.95 5.83
N SER A 282 3.25 -8.06 6.55
CA SER A 282 2.70 -8.34 7.88
C SER A 282 1.63 -9.45 7.88
N ALA A 283 0.91 -9.60 6.76
CA ALA A 283 -0.14 -10.59 6.57
C ALA A 283 0.38 -11.89 5.92
N TRP A 284 1.68 -12.02 5.67
CA TRP A 284 2.24 -13.21 5.02
C TRP A 284 1.90 -14.51 5.75
N SER A 285 2.14 -14.58 7.07
CA SER A 285 1.81 -15.78 7.87
C SER A 285 0.30 -16.09 7.88
N LEU A 286 -0.52 -15.03 7.92
CA LEU A 286 -1.96 -15.15 7.79
C LEU A 286 -2.34 -15.81 6.45
N ASP A 287 -1.76 -15.33 5.35
CA ASP A 287 -2.07 -15.84 4.02
C ASP A 287 -1.63 -17.29 3.85
N VAL A 288 -0.45 -17.67 4.37
CA VAL A 288 0.03 -19.07 4.34
C VAL A 288 -0.97 -19.99 5.02
N ARG A 289 -1.42 -19.62 6.23
CA ARG A 289 -2.32 -20.46 7.04
C ARG A 289 -3.74 -20.50 6.46
N LEU A 290 -4.25 -19.38 5.97
CA LEU A 290 -5.56 -19.34 5.30
C LEU A 290 -5.54 -20.08 3.95
N THR A 291 -4.42 -20.05 3.23
CA THR A 291 -4.24 -20.86 2.02
C THR A 291 -4.29 -22.36 2.36
N GLY A 292 -3.58 -22.78 3.41
CA GLY A 292 -3.63 -24.16 3.90
C GLY A 292 -5.05 -24.59 4.31
N LEU A 293 -5.76 -23.72 5.06
CA LEU A 293 -7.15 -23.98 5.44
C LEU A 293 -8.05 -24.09 4.21
N ALA A 294 -7.96 -23.15 3.26
CA ALA A 294 -8.75 -23.17 2.04
C ALA A 294 -8.53 -24.46 1.24
N LYS A 295 -7.27 -24.89 1.09
CA LYS A 295 -6.92 -26.16 0.43
C LYS A 295 -7.59 -27.37 1.10
N LYS A 296 -7.59 -27.44 2.44
CA LYS A 296 -8.25 -28.54 3.20
C LYS A 296 -9.74 -28.67 2.87
N TYR A 297 -10.43 -27.56 2.61
CA TYR A 297 -11.86 -27.55 2.27
C TYR A 297 -12.13 -27.42 0.76
N HIS A 298 -11.10 -27.65 -0.07
CA HIS A 298 -11.17 -27.49 -1.54
C HIS A 298 -11.74 -26.13 -1.97
N ALA A 299 -11.37 -25.07 -1.25
CA ALA A 299 -11.74 -23.70 -1.52
C ALA A 299 -10.58 -22.92 -2.14
N THR A 300 -10.91 -21.94 -2.95
CA THR A 300 -9.97 -20.95 -3.51
C THR A 300 -9.88 -19.76 -2.57
N TYR A 301 -8.67 -19.27 -2.31
CA TYR A 301 -8.41 -18.12 -1.45
C TYR A 301 -7.68 -17.00 -2.20
N THR A 302 -8.09 -15.75 -1.97
CA THR A 302 -7.35 -14.55 -2.33
C THR A 302 -7.51 -13.46 -1.26
N ARG A 303 -6.56 -12.52 -1.20
CA ARG A 303 -6.62 -11.34 -0.35
C ARG A 303 -6.37 -10.06 -1.14
N TYR A 304 -7.26 -9.08 -0.99
CA TYR A 304 -7.09 -7.73 -1.49
C TYR A 304 -7.07 -6.75 -0.32
N ALA A 305 -5.86 -6.35 0.11
CA ALA A 305 -5.68 -5.54 1.31
C ALA A 305 -6.29 -6.23 2.54
N ASP A 306 -7.35 -5.65 3.12
CA ASP A 306 -8.14 -6.15 4.24
C ASP A 306 -9.29 -7.09 3.85
N ASP A 307 -9.64 -7.20 2.56
CA ASP A 307 -10.70 -8.07 2.04
C ASP A 307 -10.14 -9.48 1.76
N LEU A 308 -10.60 -10.46 2.53
CA LEU A 308 -10.29 -11.89 2.37
C LEU A 308 -11.45 -12.55 1.63
N THR A 309 -11.15 -13.21 0.51
CA THR A 309 -12.17 -13.89 -0.30
C THR A 309 -11.87 -15.38 -0.39
N PHE A 310 -12.89 -16.18 -0.08
CA PHE A 310 -12.91 -17.62 -0.25
C PHE A 310 -14.03 -18.01 -1.19
N SER A 311 -13.83 -19.00 -2.05
CA SER A 311 -14.91 -19.53 -2.87
C SER A 311 -14.77 -21.03 -3.10
N GLY A 312 -15.88 -21.69 -3.40
CA GLY A 312 -15.86 -23.13 -3.62
C GLY A 312 -17.20 -23.69 -4.11
N SER A 313 -17.26 -25.02 -4.14
CA SER A 313 -18.41 -25.80 -4.59
C SER A 313 -19.54 -25.87 -3.54
N HIS A 314 -20.60 -26.62 -3.84
CA HIS A 314 -21.68 -26.90 -2.88
C HIS A 314 -21.15 -27.55 -1.58
N ARG A 315 -20.10 -28.38 -1.67
CA ARG A 315 -19.45 -29.00 -0.50
C ARG A 315 -18.84 -27.96 0.44
N PHE A 316 -18.08 -26.99 -0.11
CA PHE A 316 -17.54 -25.88 0.68
C PHE A 316 -18.67 -25.04 1.30
N ALA A 317 -19.75 -24.85 0.55
CA ALA A 317 -20.95 -24.16 0.99
C ALA A 317 -21.64 -24.81 2.20
N ALA A 318 -21.60 -26.13 2.31
CA ALA A 318 -22.11 -26.88 3.47
C ALA A 318 -21.14 -26.81 4.66
N ALA A 319 -19.83 -26.77 4.39
CA ALA A 319 -18.78 -26.71 5.41
C ALA A 319 -18.55 -25.30 6.03
N LEU A 320 -19.31 -24.27 5.64
CA LEU A 320 -19.06 -22.89 6.09
C LEU A 320 -19.19 -22.71 7.61
N SER A 321 -20.08 -23.46 8.27
CA SER A 321 -20.27 -23.41 9.73
C SER A 321 -19.02 -23.83 10.49
N GLU A 322 -18.23 -24.75 9.94
CA GLU A 322 -16.94 -25.20 10.49
C GLU A 322 -15.78 -24.31 10.02
N PHE A 323 -15.78 -23.95 8.74
CA PHE A 323 -14.71 -23.19 8.11
C PHE A 323 -14.54 -21.79 8.72
N ILE A 324 -15.65 -21.06 8.94
CA ILE A 324 -15.60 -19.67 9.40
C ILE A 324 -14.94 -19.56 10.79
N PRO A 325 -15.33 -20.34 11.82
CA PRO A 325 -14.65 -20.33 13.11
C PRO A 325 -13.15 -20.63 13.02
N LEU A 326 -12.74 -21.57 12.18
CA LEU A 326 -11.32 -21.90 11.98
C LEU A 326 -10.56 -20.74 11.33
N ALA A 327 -11.14 -20.11 10.31
CA ALA A 327 -10.57 -18.92 9.68
C ALA A 327 -10.46 -17.75 10.68
N GLU A 328 -11.51 -17.49 11.47
CA GLU A 328 -11.50 -16.47 12.54
C GLU A 328 -10.43 -16.76 13.60
N LYS A 329 -10.24 -18.04 13.98
CA LYS A 329 -9.19 -18.47 14.91
C LYS A 329 -7.80 -18.18 14.36
N ILE A 330 -7.54 -18.48 13.08
CA ILE A 330 -6.28 -18.13 12.41
C ILE A 330 -6.08 -16.62 12.43
N ILE A 331 -7.07 -15.83 11.98
CA ILE A 331 -7.01 -14.36 11.92
C ILE A 331 -6.66 -13.78 13.30
N ARG A 332 -7.32 -14.24 14.36
CA ARG A 332 -7.05 -13.82 15.75
C ARG A 332 -5.64 -14.19 16.21
N SER A 333 -5.18 -15.40 15.92
CA SER A 333 -3.83 -15.83 16.29
C SER A 333 -2.74 -15.03 15.55
N GLU A 334 -3.06 -14.52 14.37
CA GLU A 334 -2.22 -13.59 13.60
C GLU A 334 -2.40 -12.12 14.03
N ARG A 335 -3.02 -11.88 15.20
CA ARG A 335 -3.22 -10.55 15.80
C ARG A 335 -4.07 -9.58 14.99
N PHE A 336 -4.92 -10.12 14.11
CA PHE A 336 -5.95 -9.37 13.39
C PHE A 336 -7.32 -9.68 13.96
N LYS A 337 -8.33 -8.88 13.60
CA LYS A 337 -9.71 -9.07 14.02
C LYS A 337 -10.62 -9.02 12.81
N VAL A 338 -11.63 -9.89 12.78
CA VAL A 338 -12.64 -9.88 11.70
C VAL A 338 -13.70 -8.83 12.00
N ASN A 339 -14.04 -8.04 10.98
CA ASN A 339 -15.22 -7.20 10.97
C ASN A 339 -16.45 -8.06 10.66
N ARG A 340 -17.11 -8.55 11.71
CA ARG A 340 -18.28 -9.43 11.58
C ARG A 340 -19.44 -8.78 10.83
N ALA A 341 -19.64 -7.46 10.99
CA ALA A 341 -20.70 -6.72 10.30
C ALA A 341 -20.50 -6.67 8.77
N LYS A 342 -19.26 -6.80 8.30
CA LYS A 342 -18.93 -6.83 6.87
C LYS A 342 -18.79 -8.23 6.29
N ARG A 343 -18.93 -9.29 7.09
CA ARG A 343 -18.93 -10.66 6.61
C ARG A 343 -20.07 -10.85 5.60
N LYS A 344 -19.78 -11.48 4.45
CA LYS A 344 -20.81 -11.81 3.45
C LYS A 344 -20.66 -13.23 2.95
N VAL A 345 -21.78 -13.92 2.78
CA VAL A 345 -21.87 -15.20 2.08
C VAL A 345 -22.73 -14.99 0.85
N LEU A 346 -22.13 -15.12 -0.33
CA LEU A 346 -22.77 -14.86 -1.62
C LEU A 346 -22.98 -16.19 -2.36
N ARG A 347 -24.23 -16.62 -2.50
CA ARG A 347 -24.61 -17.87 -3.19
C ARG A 347 -24.77 -17.63 -4.69
N ARG A 348 -24.63 -18.69 -5.51
CA ARG A 348 -24.72 -18.61 -6.99
C ARG A 348 -26.04 -18.02 -7.50
N SER A 349 -27.14 -18.22 -6.76
CA SER A 349 -28.48 -17.73 -7.11
C SER A 349 -28.56 -16.20 -7.03
N GLY A 350 -27.72 -15.58 -6.21
CA GLY A 350 -27.61 -14.14 -6.09
C GLY A 350 -26.36 -13.60 -6.80
N ARG A 351 -26.23 -12.27 -6.84
CA ARG A 351 -25.05 -11.62 -7.38
C ARG A 351 -23.82 -11.85 -6.48
N GLN A 352 -22.78 -12.47 -7.01
CA GLN A 352 -21.49 -12.64 -6.37
C GLN A 352 -20.53 -11.55 -6.84
N THR A 353 -19.91 -10.84 -5.89
CA THR A 353 -18.97 -9.75 -6.18
C THR A 353 -17.69 -9.88 -5.37
N VAL A 354 -16.55 -9.75 -6.06
CA VAL A 354 -15.22 -9.73 -5.45
C VAL A 354 -14.54 -8.43 -5.88
N THR A 355 -14.14 -7.61 -4.90
CA THR A 355 -13.50 -6.30 -5.16
C THR A 355 -14.24 -5.42 -6.21
N GLY A 356 -15.58 -5.44 -6.19
CA GLY A 356 -16.42 -4.67 -7.13
C GLY A 356 -16.65 -5.32 -8.50
N VAL A 357 -16.04 -6.48 -8.77
CA VAL A 357 -16.23 -7.26 -10.00
C VAL A 357 -17.25 -8.36 -9.76
N VAL A 358 -18.26 -8.47 -10.62
CA VAL A 358 -19.23 -9.57 -10.61
C VAL A 358 -18.55 -10.84 -11.13
N THR A 359 -18.76 -11.97 -10.44
CA THR A 359 -18.02 -13.22 -10.65
C THR A 359 -18.90 -14.44 -10.96
N ASN A 360 -20.22 -14.29 -11.05
CA ASN A 360 -21.14 -15.43 -11.22
C ASN A 360 -20.80 -16.39 -12.38
N ALA A 361 -20.44 -15.87 -13.55
CA ALA A 361 -20.14 -16.70 -14.74
C ALA A 361 -18.86 -16.26 -15.46
N ARG A 362 -18.65 -14.94 -15.53
CA ARG A 362 -17.42 -14.31 -16.03
C ARG A 362 -17.22 -13.00 -15.30
N PRO A 363 -15.99 -12.45 -15.28
CA PRO A 363 -15.75 -11.10 -14.78
C PRO A 363 -16.67 -10.10 -15.49
N ASN A 364 -17.43 -9.35 -14.70
CA ASN A 364 -18.36 -8.36 -15.24
C ASN A 364 -18.49 -7.16 -14.30
N ILE A 365 -19.01 -6.06 -14.82
CA ILE A 365 -19.42 -4.91 -14.03
C ILE A 365 -20.89 -5.11 -13.64
N ALA A 366 -21.28 -4.57 -12.48
CA ALA A 366 -22.69 -4.53 -12.09
C ALA A 366 -23.52 -3.86 -13.19
N ARG A 367 -24.71 -4.41 -13.48
CA ARG A 367 -25.56 -3.91 -14.56
C ARG A 367 -25.93 -2.45 -14.31
N GLU A 368 -26.25 -2.11 -13.08
CA GLU A 368 -26.67 -0.76 -12.69
C GLU A 368 -25.54 0.26 -12.89
N ASP A 369 -24.29 -0.12 -12.61
CA ASP A 369 -23.12 0.74 -12.81
C ASP A 369 -22.82 0.96 -14.30
N TYR A 370 -22.98 -0.08 -15.12
CA TYR A 370 -22.84 0.00 -16.56
C TYR A 370 -23.92 0.87 -17.20
N ASP A 371 -25.19 0.63 -16.85
CA ASP A 371 -26.33 1.36 -17.39
C ASP A 371 -26.27 2.83 -17.00
N ARG A 372 -25.88 3.14 -15.76
CA ARG A 372 -25.66 4.51 -15.29
C ARG A 372 -24.56 5.22 -16.08
N LEU A 373 -23.41 4.55 -16.29
CA LEU A 373 -22.32 5.15 -17.07
C LEU A 373 -22.72 5.35 -18.53
N LYS A 374 -23.43 4.38 -19.13
CA LYS A 374 -23.95 4.49 -20.49
C LYS A 374 -24.91 5.67 -20.62
N ALA A 375 -25.82 5.84 -19.66
CA ALA A 375 -26.76 6.96 -19.64
C ALA A 375 -26.05 8.32 -19.56
N ILE A 376 -25.05 8.45 -18.66
CA ILE A 376 -24.23 9.66 -18.57
C ILE A 376 -23.55 9.97 -19.91
N LEU A 377 -22.86 8.99 -20.51
CA LEU A 377 -22.16 9.20 -21.79
C LEU A 377 -23.13 9.59 -22.91
N HIS A 378 -24.28 8.92 -22.98
CA HIS A 378 -25.31 9.23 -23.97
C HIS A 378 -25.86 10.65 -23.79
N ASN A 379 -26.11 11.08 -22.55
CA ASN A 379 -26.57 12.43 -22.26
C ASN A 379 -25.51 13.48 -22.55
N CYS A 380 -24.22 13.20 -22.29
CA CYS A 380 -23.13 14.08 -22.71
C CYS A 380 -23.11 14.27 -24.24
N VAL A 381 -23.33 13.20 -25.02
CA VAL A 381 -23.41 13.28 -26.48
C VAL A 381 -24.62 14.12 -26.93
N ARG A 382 -25.79 13.98 -26.30
CA ARG A 382 -27.02 14.67 -26.73
C ARG A 382 -27.12 16.11 -26.24
N ARG A 383 -26.68 16.39 -25.02
CA ARG A 383 -26.94 17.65 -24.30
C ARG A 383 -25.68 18.40 -23.88
N GLY A 384 -24.50 17.85 -24.14
CA GLY A 384 -23.23 18.41 -23.71
C GLY A 384 -22.78 17.89 -22.33
N PRO A 385 -21.47 17.75 -22.07
CA PRO A 385 -20.89 17.23 -20.84
C PRO A 385 -21.19 18.07 -19.59
N SER A 386 -21.36 19.40 -19.74
CA SER A 386 -21.71 20.32 -18.65
C SER A 386 -22.98 19.88 -17.91
N THR A 387 -23.96 19.36 -18.64
CA THR A 387 -25.25 18.91 -18.09
C THR A 387 -25.17 17.68 -17.19
N GLN A 388 -24.08 16.92 -17.25
CA GLN A 388 -23.90 15.68 -16.48
C GLN A 388 -22.84 15.80 -15.37
N ASN A 389 -22.12 16.92 -15.31
CA ASN A 389 -21.09 17.16 -14.28
C ASN A 389 -21.70 17.67 -12.96
N HIS A 390 -22.67 16.94 -12.41
CA HIS A 390 -23.39 17.34 -11.18
C HIS A 390 -22.48 17.49 -9.95
N ASP A 391 -21.35 16.78 -9.93
CA ASP A 391 -20.37 16.82 -8.84
C ASP A 391 -19.35 17.97 -9.01
N SER A 392 -19.51 18.84 -10.02
CA SER A 392 -18.58 19.94 -10.35
C SER A 392 -17.12 19.51 -10.40
N ARG A 393 -16.85 18.36 -11.03
CA ARG A 393 -15.50 17.79 -11.11
C ARG A 393 -14.63 18.67 -12.00
N LYS A 394 -13.45 19.05 -11.50
CA LYS A 394 -12.45 19.86 -12.23
C LYS A 394 -12.06 19.25 -13.58
N ASP A 395 -11.93 17.93 -13.64
CA ASP A 395 -11.62 17.20 -14.88
C ASP A 395 -12.63 16.07 -15.10
N PHE A 396 -13.81 16.46 -15.60
CA PHE A 396 -14.90 15.53 -15.89
C PHE A 396 -14.57 14.59 -17.05
N GLN A 397 -13.80 15.08 -18.03
CA GLN A 397 -13.38 14.32 -19.19
C GLN A 397 -12.50 13.12 -18.80
N ALA A 398 -11.45 13.36 -18.01
CA ALA A 398 -10.59 12.29 -17.51
C ALA A 398 -11.36 11.37 -16.55
N HIS A 399 -12.30 11.91 -15.77
CA HIS A 399 -13.14 11.11 -14.88
C HIS A 399 -13.96 10.06 -15.67
N LEU A 400 -14.70 10.48 -16.71
CA LEU A 400 -15.46 9.54 -17.55
C LEU A 400 -14.52 8.59 -18.29
N ARG A 401 -13.38 9.08 -18.79
CA ARG A 401 -12.38 8.24 -19.45
C ARG A 401 -11.89 7.11 -18.54
N GLY A 402 -11.57 7.43 -17.29
CA GLY A 402 -11.12 6.45 -16.29
C GLY A 402 -12.19 5.41 -15.98
N ARG A 403 -13.47 5.82 -15.87
CA ARG A 403 -14.58 4.88 -15.68
C ARG A 403 -14.75 3.93 -16.88
N VAL A 404 -14.67 4.45 -18.11
CA VAL A 404 -14.72 3.61 -19.33
C VAL A 404 -13.53 2.66 -19.39
N ALA A 405 -12.32 3.12 -19.08
CA ALA A 405 -11.12 2.29 -19.04
C ALA A 405 -11.25 1.16 -18.01
N HIS A 406 -11.83 1.42 -16.84
CA HIS A 406 -12.13 0.40 -15.84
C HIS A 406 -13.14 -0.63 -16.34
N VAL A 407 -14.24 -0.21 -16.97
CA VAL A 407 -15.18 -1.17 -17.57
C VAL A 407 -14.49 -2.01 -18.65
N ARG A 408 -13.65 -1.39 -19.50
CA ARG A 408 -12.91 -2.09 -20.55
C ARG A 408 -11.91 -3.09 -20.00
N SER A 409 -11.25 -2.81 -18.88
CA SER A 409 -10.32 -3.76 -18.26
C SER A 409 -11.03 -5.00 -17.71
N VAL A 410 -12.27 -4.86 -17.21
CA VAL A 410 -13.07 -5.97 -16.67
C VAL A 410 -13.83 -6.72 -17.77
N HIS A 411 -14.46 -6.00 -18.71
CA HIS A 411 -15.25 -6.55 -19.80
C HIS A 411 -14.96 -5.79 -21.11
N PRO A 412 -14.03 -6.30 -21.95
CA PRO A 412 -13.54 -5.58 -23.13
C PRO A 412 -14.64 -5.15 -24.11
N ALA A 413 -15.59 -6.03 -24.42
CA ALA A 413 -16.64 -5.75 -25.40
C ALA A 413 -17.62 -4.66 -24.92
N ARG A 414 -18.04 -4.70 -23.65
CA ARG A 414 -18.86 -3.62 -23.05
C ARG A 414 -18.08 -2.31 -22.96
N GLY A 415 -16.80 -2.38 -22.59
CA GLY A 415 -15.91 -1.22 -22.56
C GLY A 415 -15.73 -0.57 -23.94
N ALA A 416 -15.61 -1.35 -25.01
CA ALA A 416 -15.51 -0.85 -26.38
C ALA A 416 -16.76 -0.06 -26.79
N LYS A 417 -17.96 -0.55 -26.43
CA LYS A 417 -19.23 0.16 -26.68
C LYS A 417 -19.28 1.51 -25.96
N LEU A 418 -18.87 1.57 -24.69
CA LEU A 418 -18.83 2.83 -23.93
C LEU A 418 -17.74 3.78 -24.45
N LEU A 419 -16.60 3.23 -24.90
CA LEU A 419 -15.52 4.00 -25.49
C LEU A 419 -15.97 4.70 -26.78
N ALA A 420 -16.70 4.00 -27.65
CA ALA A 420 -17.27 4.59 -28.85
C ALA A 420 -18.25 5.73 -28.52
N LEU A 421 -19.09 5.58 -27.48
CA LEU A 421 -19.96 6.67 -27.00
C LEU A 421 -19.15 7.85 -26.46
N TYR A 422 -18.11 7.57 -25.66
CA TYR A 422 -17.23 8.60 -25.11
C TYR A 422 -16.53 9.44 -26.19
N GLN A 423 -16.09 8.80 -27.28
CA GLN A 423 -15.41 9.48 -28.39
C GLN A 423 -16.33 10.40 -29.20
N ARG A 424 -17.65 10.22 -29.11
CA ARG A 424 -18.65 11.06 -29.78
C ARG A 424 -19.03 12.31 -28.98
N ILE A 425 -18.54 12.46 -27.75
CA ILE A 425 -18.85 13.62 -26.91
C ILE A 425 -18.09 14.83 -27.46
N ASP A 426 -18.83 15.88 -27.80
CA ASP A 426 -18.25 17.20 -28.02
C ASP A 426 -17.95 17.85 -26.67
N TRP A 427 -16.67 18.05 -26.37
CA TRP A 427 -16.20 18.58 -25.09
C TRP A 427 -16.16 20.10 -25.04
N LYS A 428 -16.40 20.78 -26.17
CA LYS A 428 -16.42 22.25 -26.26
C LYS A 428 -17.83 22.84 -26.07
N ARG A 429 -18.84 21.97 -26.10
CA ARG A 429 -20.27 22.27 -25.95
C ARG A 429 -20.69 22.18 -24.48
#